data_AF-A0A9W8DNA8-F1
#
_entry.id   AF-A0A9W8DNA8-F1
#
_cell.length_a   1.000
_cell.length_b   1.000
_cell.length_c   1.000
_cell.angle_alpha   90.00
_cell.angle_beta   90.00
_cell.angle_gamma   90.00
#
_symmetry.space_group_name_H-M   'P 1'
#
loop_
_entity.id
_entity.type
_entity.pdbx_description
1 polymer ?
#
loop_
_entity_poly.entity_id
_entity_poly.type
_entity_poly.pdbx_seq_one_letter_code
_entity_poly.pdbx_strand_id
1 'polypeptide(L)'
;MASLQDNATILREFKTSSDRISELTNQVTRKLTHASTKEAGFEAIRPEADEINLHFARIREYQRLLNAHAAAYKQTVNAAMAEADRLSSTMQALTYEKSRVVQEIHELQSAPSVHAGIDLEPMEDFQAQAAEAGQDLSELDHCDILVKRLENERLQRQRLEAKKTTIMVHMRKVTVDVNVQKGLISGLVKQIENADKVLTQIQTNIQSTEARLRLPVEADKPRHG
;
A
#
# COMPACT_ATOMS: atom_id res chain seq x y z
N MET A 1 39.73 -33.55 -2.62
CA MET A 1 39.79 -35.00 -2.30
C MET A 1 41.20 -35.59 -2.33
N ALA A 2 42.15 -35.06 -3.12
CA ALA A 2 43.55 -35.52 -3.13
C ALA A 2 44.24 -35.50 -1.74
N SER A 3 44.07 -34.43 -0.96
CA SER A 3 44.72 -34.24 0.36
C SER A 3 44.37 -35.30 1.43
N LEU A 4 43.17 -35.90 1.40
CA LEU A 4 42.78 -36.91 2.40
C LEU A 4 43.39 -38.28 2.07
N GLN A 5 43.52 -38.60 0.79
CA GLN A 5 44.18 -39.81 0.30
C GLN A 5 45.69 -39.74 0.57
N ASP A 6 46.27 -38.53 0.51
CA ASP A 6 47.66 -38.27 0.88
C ASP A 6 47.89 -38.44 2.39
N ASN A 7 46.99 -37.92 3.24
CA ASN A 7 47.10 -38.08 4.71
C ASN A 7 47.02 -39.54 5.17
N ALA A 8 46.12 -40.33 4.57
CA ALA A 8 46.00 -41.76 4.89
C ALA A 8 47.27 -42.53 4.51
N THR A 9 47.93 -42.12 3.42
CA THR A 9 49.22 -42.69 2.99
C THR A 9 50.34 -42.30 3.94
N ILE A 10 50.44 -41.02 4.32
CA ILE A 10 51.42 -40.54 5.31
C ILE A 10 51.28 -41.27 6.64
N LEU A 11 50.05 -41.46 7.14
CA LEU A 11 49.81 -42.20 8.40
C LEU A 11 50.21 -43.67 8.31
N ARG A 12 49.99 -44.31 7.15
CA ARG A 12 50.43 -45.70 6.91
C ARG A 12 51.95 -45.81 6.93
N GLU A 13 52.64 -44.92 6.21
CA GLU A 13 54.10 -44.91 6.14
C GLU A 13 54.75 -44.55 7.47
N PHE A 14 54.13 -43.64 8.23
CA PHE A 14 54.51 -43.33 9.60
C PHE A 14 54.44 -44.57 10.49
N LYS A 15 53.33 -45.32 10.43
CA LYS A 15 53.14 -46.56 11.18
C LYS A 15 54.20 -47.60 10.79
N THR A 16 54.40 -47.82 9.49
CA THR A 16 55.43 -48.75 8.99
C THR A 16 56.83 -48.38 9.49
N SER A 17 57.18 -47.10 9.50
CA SER A 17 58.48 -46.64 10.03
C SER A 17 58.60 -46.83 11.54
N SER A 18 57.51 -46.61 12.28
CA SER A 18 57.47 -46.85 13.73
C SER A 18 57.60 -48.33 14.10
N ASP A 19 56.91 -49.20 13.37
CA ASP A 19 56.98 -50.66 13.55
C ASP A 19 58.41 -51.14 13.25
N ARG A 20 59.04 -50.60 12.19
CA ARG A 20 60.43 -50.93 11.82
C ARG A 20 61.46 -50.47 12.85
N ILE A 21 61.33 -49.27 13.41
CA ILE A 21 62.19 -48.82 14.53
C ILE A 21 62.07 -49.76 15.72
N SER A 22 60.84 -50.19 16.06
CA SER A 22 60.61 -51.11 17.18
C SER A 22 61.28 -52.46 16.95
N GLU A 23 61.20 -52.99 15.72
CA GLU A 23 61.87 -54.22 15.33
C GLU A 23 63.41 -54.10 15.43
N LEU A 24 63.99 -53.05 14.85
CA LEU A 24 65.43 -52.80 14.86
C LEU A 24 65.95 -52.58 16.29
N THR A 25 65.19 -51.91 17.15
CA THR A 25 65.54 -51.70 18.57
C THR A 25 65.62 -53.03 19.32
N ASN A 26 64.71 -53.96 19.05
CA ASN A 26 64.76 -55.32 19.60
C ASN A 26 65.99 -56.09 19.10
N GLN A 27 66.35 -55.93 17.83
CA GLN A 27 67.55 -56.56 17.24
C GLN A 27 68.85 -56.00 17.86
N VAL A 28 68.95 -54.68 18.02
CA VAL A 28 70.07 -54.01 18.71
C VAL A 28 70.21 -54.54 20.13
N THR A 29 69.10 -54.64 20.87
CA THR A 29 69.08 -55.14 22.25
C THR A 29 69.63 -56.57 22.31
N ARG A 30 69.18 -57.46 21.41
CA ARG A 30 69.67 -58.86 21.34
C ARG A 30 71.16 -58.94 21.00
N LYS A 31 71.62 -58.15 20.03
CA LYS A 31 73.04 -58.11 19.64
C LYS A 31 73.93 -57.61 20.78
N LEU A 32 73.46 -56.60 21.52
CA LEU A 32 74.17 -56.08 22.68
C LEU A 32 74.28 -57.12 23.81
N THR A 33 73.24 -57.92 24.05
CA THR A 33 73.25 -58.98 25.08
C THR A 33 74.18 -60.14 24.76
N HIS A 34 74.51 -60.37 23.47
CA HIS A 34 75.38 -61.46 23.03
C HIS A 34 76.82 -61.00 22.70
N ALA A 35 77.14 -59.73 22.88
CA ALA A 35 78.47 -59.19 22.59
C ALA A 35 79.49 -59.61 23.66
N SER A 36 80.63 -60.16 23.23
CA SER A 36 81.72 -60.59 24.12
C SER A 36 82.56 -59.43 24.66
N THR A 37 82.63 -58.31 23.94
CA THR A 37 83.32 -57.08 24.33
C THR A 37 82.49 -55.86 23.92
N LYS A 38 82.72 -54.72 24.58
CA LYS A 38 82.01 -53.47 24.27
C LYS A 38 82.26 -53.00 22.83
N GLU A 39 83.51 -53.06 22.36
CA GLU A 39 83.88 -52.62 21.01
C GLU A 39 83.26 -53.49 19.91
N ALA A 40 83.26 -54.82 20.08
CA ALA A 40 82.58 -55.72 19.14
C ALA A 40 81.05 -55.52 19.15
N GLY A 41 80.47 -55.15 20.30
CA GLY A 41 79.06 -54.81 20.41
C GLY A 41 78.69 -53.54 19.65
N PHE A 42 79.51 -52.49 19.70
CA PHE A 42 79.25 -51.23 18.99
C PHE A 42 79.33 -51.40 17.47
N GLU A 43 80.32 -52.12 16.95
CA GLU A 43 80.43 -52.32 15.51
C GLU A 43 79.31 -53.24 14.97
N ALA A 44 78.85 -54.20 15.79
CA ALA A 44 77.77 -55.12 15.40
C ALA A 44 76.37 -54.48 15.31
N ILE A 45 76.13 -53.35 16.02
CA ILE A 45 74.82 -52.65 16.02
C ILE A 45 74.78 -51.43 15.11
N ARG A 46 75.93 -51.00 14.58
CA ARG A 46 76.07 -49.81 13.74
C ARG A 46 75.08 -49.77 12.56
N PRO A 47 74.88 -50.85 11.77
CA PRO A 47 73.94 -50.79 10.65
C PRO A 47 72.48 -50.62 11.11
N GLU A 48 72.06 -51.27 12.20
CA GLU A 48 70.71 -51.06 12.74
C GLU A 48 70.53 -49.66 13.34
N ALA A 49 71.58 -49.10 13.96
CA ALA A 49 71.55 -47.74 14.49
C ALA A 49 71.39 -46.69 13.37
N ASP A 50 72.10 -46.86 12.25
CA ASP A 50 71.98 -45.99 11.07
C ASP A 50 70.59 -46.10 10.42
N GLU A 51 70.03 -47.31 10.33
CA GLU A 51 68.66 -47.53 9.81
C GLU A 51 67.59 -46.93 10.74
N ILE A 52 67.75 -47.06 12.06
CA ILE A 52 66.89 -46.40 13.06
C ILE A 52 66.92 -44.88 12.88
N ASN A 53 68.11 -44.29 12.71
CA ASN A 53 68.26 -42.85 12.50
C ASN A 53 67.55 -42.38 11.21
N LEU A 54 67.62 -43.18 10.13
CA LEU A 54 66.90 -42.90 8.89
C LEU A 54 65.38 -42.90 9.10
N HIS A 55 64.84 -43.90 9.81
CA HIS A 55 63.41 -43.94 10.10
C HIS A 55 62.96 -42.79 11.03
N PHE A 56 63.79 -42.37 11.98
CA PHE A 56 63.52 -41.16 12.78
C PHE A 56 63.48 -39.89 11.93
N ALA A 57 64.37 -39.76 10.95
CA ALA A 57 64.35 -38.64 10.01
C ALA A 57 63.04 -38.62 9.20
N ARG A 58 62.60 -39.77 8.67
CA ARG A 58 61.32 -39.92 7.96
C ARG A 58 60.11 -39.58 8.82
N ILE A 59 60.08 -40.06 10.06
CA ILE A 59 59.01 -39.73 11.02
C ILE A 59 58.88 -38.22 11.24
N ARG A 60 60.02 -37.52 11.41
CA ARG A 60 60.03 -36.06 11.56
C ARG A 60 59.52 -35.34 10.30
N GLU A 61 59.84 -35.88 9.12
CA GLU A 61 59.33 -35.35 7.85
C GLU A 61 57.81 -35.51 7.75
N TYR A 62 57.28 -36.70 8.03
CA TYR A 62 55.82 -36.95 8.05
C TYR A 62 55.08 -36.05 9.04
N GLN A 63 55.65 -35.81 10.23
CA GLN A 63 55.08 -34.87 11.20
C GLN A 63 55.01 -33.44 10.66
N ARG A 64 56.05 -32.98 9.96
CA ARG A 64 56.04 -31.65 9.33
C ARG A 64 54.97 -31.56 8.24
N LEU A 65 54.84 -32.59 7.41
CA LEU A 65 53.83 -32.66 6.35
C LEU A 65 52.41 -32.64 6.93
N LEU A 66 52.13 -33.45 7.95
CA LEU A 66 50.81 -33.49 8.61
C LEU A 66 50.46 -32.14 9.25
N ASN A 67 51.42 -31.49 9.92
CA ASN A 67 51.20 -30.17 10.51
C ASN A 67 50.93 -29.10 9.44
N ALA A 68 51.65 -29.14 8.32
CA ALA A 68 51.40 -28.25 7.19
C ALA A 68 50.00 -28.45 6.59
N HIS A 69 49.58 -29.71 6.42
CA HIS A 69 48.24 -30.05 5.94
C HIS A 69 47.15 -29.59 6.91
N ALA A 70 47.35 -29.78 8.21
CA ALA A 70 46.40 -29.32 9.23
C ALA A 70 46.26 -27.78 9.23
N ALA A 71 47.37 -27.06 9.09
CA ALA A 71 47.37 -25.60 8.99
C ALA A 71 46.65 -25.12 7.71
N ALA A 72 46.93 -25.74 6.57
CA ALA A 72 46.24 -25.44 5.30
C ALA A 72 44.74 -25.71 5.41
N TYR A 73 44.34 -26.85 5.98
CA TYR A 73 42.93 -27.17 6.17
C TYR A 73 42.23 -26.15 7.08
N LYS A 74 42.84 -25.80 8.22
CA LYS A 74 42.33 -24.75 9.11
C LYS A 74 42.15 -23.42 8.38
N GLN A 75 43.12 -23.03 7.55
CA GLN A 75 43.02 -21.81 6.75
C GLN A 75 41.85 -21.87 5.76
N THR A 76 41.67 -23.00 5.06
CA THR A 76 40.55 -23.16 4.11
C THR A 76 39.19 -23.12 4.81
N VAL A 77 39.06 -23.76 5.97
CA VAL A 77 37.82 -23.74 6.76
C VAL A 77 37.54 -22.33 7.26
N ASN A 78 38.54 -21.63 7.80
CA ASN A 78 38.36 -20.26 8.26
C ASN A 78 37.96 -19.30 7.12
N ALA A 79 38.55 -19.46 5.93
CA ALA A 79 38.17 -18.67 4.76
C ALA A 79 36.73 -18.95 4.33
N ALA A 80 36.31 -20.23 4.32
CA ALA A 80 34.94 -20.61 4.02
C ALA A 80 33.93 -20.08 5.06
N MET A 81 34.29 -20.09 6.35
CA MET A 81 33.47 -19.51 7.42
C MET A 81 33.32 -18.01 7.27
N ALA A 82 34.42 -17.29 7.03
CA ALA A 82 34.38 -15.83 6.82
C ALA A 82 33.51 -15.45 5.62
N GLU A 83 33.56 -16.23 4.54
CA GLU A 83 32.71 -16.02 3.37
C GLU A 83 31.24 -16.33 3.67
N ALA A 84 30.95 -17.39 4.42
CA ALA A 84 29.60 -17.71 4.86
C ALA A 84 29.01 -16.60 5.73
N ASP A 85 29.79 -16.04 6.66
CA ASP A 85 29.37 -14.91 7.50
C ASP A 85 29.08 -13.65 6.66
N ARG A 86 29.93 -13.36 5.68
CA ARG A 86 29.74 -12.25 4.73
C ARG A 86 28.43 -12.40 3.92
N LEU A 87 28.18 -13.60 3.41
CA LEU A 87 26.96 -13.91 2.66
C LEU A 87 25.71 -13.84 3.56
N SER A 88 25.81 -14.35 4.79
CA SER A 88 24.74 -14.27 5.79
C SER A 88 24.35 -12.82 6.08
N SER A 89 25.33 -11.94 6.29
CA SER A 89 25.10 -10.50 6.49
C SER A 89 24.42 -9.85 5.27
N THR A 90 24.86 -10.20 4.05
CA THR A 90 24.24 -9.71 2.82
C THR A 90 22.79 -10.18 2.69
N MET A 91 22.51 -11.43 3.01
CA MET A 91 21.16 -11.99 3.00
C MET A 91 20.24 -11.30 4.01
N GLN A 92 20.74 -10.96 5.20
CA GLN A 92 20.00 -10.18 6.19
C GLN A 92 19.63 -8.79 5.67
N ALA A 93 20.58 -8.09 5.03
CA ALA A 93 20.32 -6.79 4.43
C ALA A 93 19.23 -6.86 3.34
N LEU A 94 19.30 -7.83 2.44
CA LEU A 94 18.29 -8.04 1.40
C LEU A 94 16.92 -8.42 1.97
N THR A 95 16.89 -9.23 3.04
CA THR A 95 15.64 -9.60 3.71
C THR A 95 14.97 -8.38 4.32
N TYR A 96 15.75 -7.52 4.98
CA TYR A 96 15.25 -6.25 5.51
C TYR A 96 14.70 -5.35 4.41
N GLU A 97 15.44 -5.16 3.31
CA GLU A 97 15.00 -4.35 2.18
C GLU A 97 13.71 -4.87 1.56
N LYS A 98 13.60 -6.20 1.36
CA LYS A 98 12.38 -6.84 0.89
C LYS A 98 11.20 -6.53 1.81
N SER A 99 11.36 -6.72 3.12
CA SER A 99 10.29 -6.44 4.09
C SER A 99 9.87 -4.97 4.06
N ARG A 100 10.84 -4.05 3.97
CA ARG A 100 10.58 -2.61 3.84
C ARG A 100 9.76 -2.28 2.59
N VAL A 101 10.17 -2.79 1.43
CA VAL A 101 9.46 -2.53 0.16
C VAL A 101 8.06 -3.14 0.18
N VAL A 102 7.89 -4.34 0.74
CA VAL A 102 6.56 -4.94 0.89
C VAL A 102 5.65 -4.09 1.77
N GLN A 103 6.19 -3.55 2.87
CA GLN A 103 5.44 -2.64 3.73
C GLN A 103 5.05 -1.36 2.99
N GLU A 104 5.98 -0.73 2.26
CA GLU A 104 5.73 0.47 1.46
C GLU A 104 4.65 0.23 0.38
N ILE A 105 4.70 -0.90 -0.32
CA ILE A 105 3.66 -1.30 -1.27
C ILE A 105 2.30 -1.41 -0.58
N HIS A 106 2.24 -2.01 0.62
CA HIS A 106 0.99 -2.14 1.36
C HIS A 106 0.44 -0.78 1.81
N GLU A 107 1.31 0.13 2.26
CA GLU A 107 0.95 1.51 2.61
C GLU A 107 0.40 2.27 1.39
N LEU A 108 1.04 2.13 0.22
CA LEU A 108 0.56 2.74 -1.02
C LEU A 108 -0.75 2.14 -1.53
N GLN A 109 -0.97 0.83 -1.36
CA GLN A 109 -2.21 0.16 -1.74
C GLN A 109 -3.38 0.49 -0.80
N SER A 110 -3.10 0.69 0.48
CA SER A 110 -4.10 1.05 1.49
C SER A 110 -4.39 2.54 1.55
N ALA A 111 -3.55 3.38 0.93
CA ALA A 111 -3.82 4.80 0.76
C ALA A 111 -5.15 4.99 0.00
N PRO A 112 -6.18 5.55 0.65
CA PRO A 112 -7.45 5.76 -0.02
C PRO A 112 -7.24 6.71 -1.18
N SER A 113 -7.76 6.35 -2.36
CA SER A 113 -7.82 7.30 -3.47
C SER A 113 -8.63 8.52 -2.99
N VAL A 114 -8.06 9.71 -3.14
CA VAL A 114 -8.67 11.00 -2.75
C VAL A 114 -10.07 11.17 -3.35
N HIS A 115 -10.38 10.43 -4.41
CA HIS A 115 -11.62 10.47 -5.18
C HIS A 115 -12.53 9.24 -4.99
N ALA A 116 -12.21 8.33 -4.06
CA ALA A 116 -12.99 7.10 -3.82
C ALA A 116 -14.43 7.35 -3.32
N GLY A 117 -14.74 8.55 -2.85
CA GLY A 117 -16.08 8.94 -2.36
C GLY A 117 -16.90 9.80 -3.33
N ILE A 118 -16.51 9.90 -4.61
CA ILE A 118 -17.30 10.66 -5.58
C ILE A 118 -18.42 9.76 -6.11
N ASP A 119 -19.66 10.09 -5.77
CA ASP A 119 -20.83 9.50 -6.41
C ASP A 119 -20.86 9.93 -7.89
N LEU A 120 -20.79 8.94 -8.77
CA LEU A 120 -20.81 9.10 -10.22
C LEU A 120 -22.09 8.49 -10.78
N GLU A 121 -22.69 9.16 -11.77
CA GLU A 121 -23.83 8.64 -12.56
C GLU A 121 -23.59 7.20 -13.03
N PRO A 122 -24.52 6.24 -12.85
CA PRO A 122 -24.34 4.84 -13.24
C PRO A 122 -23.73 4.66 -14.64
N MET A 123 -22.87 3.65 -14.80
CA MET A 123 -22.15 3.46 -16.08
C MET A 123 -23.10 3.26 -17.27
N GLU A 124 -24.22 2.59 -17.05
CA GLU A 124 -25.25 2.33 -18.07
C GLU A 124 -25.85 3.63 -18.61
N ASP A 125 -26.20 4.55 -17.70
CA ASP A 125 -26.76 5.86 -18.04
C ASP A 125 -25.74 6.73 -18.79
N PHE A 126 -24.47 6.71 -18.34
CA PHE A 126 -23.38 7.42 -19.00
C PHE A 126 -23.14 6.90 -20.42
N GLN A 127 -23.11 5.57 -20.62
CA GLN A 127 -22.91 4.97 -21.93
C GLN A 127 -24.06 5.28 -22.89
N ALA A 128 -25.31 5.28 -22.40
CA ALA A 128 -26.45 5.68 -23.21
C ALA A 128 -26.33 7.14 -23.69
N GLN A 129 -25.98 8.07 -22.80
CA GLN A 129 -25.78 9.48 -23.15
C GLN A 129 -24.60 9.69 -24.10
N ALA A 130 -23.49 8.98 -23.89
CA ALA A 130 -22.32 9.06 -24.75
C ALA A 130 -22.64 8.55 -26.18
N ALA A 131 -23.38 7.45 -26.29
CA ALA A 131 -23.84 6.92 -27.56
C ALA A 131 -24.80 7.89 -28.28
N GLU A 132 -25.73 8.51 -27.56
CA GLU A 132 -26.60 9.57 -28.09
C GLU A 132 -25.80 10.79 -28.58
N ALA A 133 -24.69 11.11 -27.92
CA ALA A 133 -23.76 12.18 -28.32
C ALA A 133 -22.80 11.77 -29.46
N GLY A 134 -22.87 10.53 -29.95
CA GLY A 134 -22.00 9.99 -31.00
C GLY A 134 -20.56 9.74 -30.54
N GLN A 135 -20.33 9.58 -29.24
CA GLN A 135 -19.02 9.23 -28.70
C GLN A 135 -18.87 7.71 -28.64
N ASP A 136 -17.85 7.20 -29.32
CA ASP A 136 -17.47 5.79 -29.22
C ASP A 136 -16.56 5.59 -27.99
N LEU A 137 -17.01 4.75 -27.06
CA LEU A 137 -16.30 4.41 -25.83
C LEU A 137 -15.60 3.05 -25.90
N SER A 138 -15.75 2.31 -27.01
CA SER A 138 -15.32 0.90 -27.11
C SER A 138 -13.80 0.71 -27.18
N GLU A 139 -13.07 1.72 -27.66
CA GLU A 139 -11.60 1.68 -27.80
C GLU A 139 -10.85 2.27 -26.58
N LEU A 140 -11.56 2.83 -25.60
CA LEU A 140 -10.97 3.51 -24.46
C LEU A 140 -10.68 2.54 -23.30
N ASP A 141 -9.54 2.73 -22.62
CA ASP A 141 -9.23 2.00 -21.41
C ASP A 141 -10.15 2.44 -20.25
N HIS A 142 -10.29 1.59 -19.23
CA HIS A 142 -11.15 1.85 -18.08
C HIS A 142 -10.82 3.17 -17.38
N CYS A 143 -9.53 3.52 -17.26
CA CYS A 143 -9.10 4.79 -16.69
C CYS A 143 -9.59 5.98 -17.51
N ASP A 144 -9.51 5.88 -18.84
CA ASP A 144 -9.93 6.95 -19.75
C ASP A 144 -11.46 7.12 -19.75
N ILE A 145 -12.21 6.01 -19.68
CA ILE A 145 -13.67 6.02 -19.49
C ILE A 145 -14.03 6.73 -18.18
N LEU A 146 -13.31 6.45 -17.08
CA LEU A 146 -13.55 7.10 -15.79
C LEU A 146 -13.30 8.61 -15.86
N VAL A 147 -12.23 9.03 -16.54
CA VAL A 147 -11.95 10.46 -16.77
C VAL A 147 -13.07 11.11 -17.56
N LYS A 148 -13.55 10.48 -18.64
CA LYS A 148 -14.68 11.00 -19.43
C LYS A 148 -15.96 11.12 -18.61
N ARG A 149 -16.23 10.15 -17.75
CA ARG A 149 -17.36 10.17 -16.81
C ARG A 149 -17.24 11.33 -15.82
N LEU A 150 -16.05 11.54 -15.24
CA LEU A 150 -15.78 12.69 -14.35
C LEU A 150 -15.95 14.04 -15.06
N GLU A 151 -15.48 14.14 -16.31
CA GLU A 151 -15.65 15.34 -17.13
C GLU A 151 -17.13 15.66 -17.40
N ASN A 152 -17.93 14.64 -17.73
CA ASN A 152 -19.36 14.78 -17.94
C ASN A 152 -20.09 15.21 -16.67
N GLU A 153 -19.85 14.52 -15.56
CA GLU A 153 -20.43 14.83 -14.24
C GLU A 153 -20.10 16.28 -13.82
N ARG A 154 -18.85 16.71 -14.02
CA ARG A 154 -18.44 18.10 -13.77
C ARG A 154 -19.24 19.09 -14.61
N LEU A 155 -19.42 18.80 -15.89
CA LEU A 155 -20.17 19.66 -16.81
C LEU A 155 -21.66 19.69 -16.45
N GLN A 156 -22.25 18.55 -16.07
CA GLN A 156 -23.62 18.46 -15.59
C GLN A 156 -23.82 19.31 -14.34
N ARG A 157 -22.93 19.21 -13.35
CA ARG A 157 -22.99 20.04 -12.12
C ARG A 157 -22.89 21.53 -12.43
N GLN A 158 -22.01 21.93 -13.35
CA GLN A 158 -21.91 23.33 -13.81
C GLN A 158 -23.22 23.81 -14.46
N ARG A 159 -23.82 22.98 -15.33
CA ARG A 159 -25.11 23.28 -15.97
C ARG A 159 -26.24 23.39 -14.94
N LEU A 160 -26.27 22.50 -13.94
CA LEU A 160 -27.27 22.52 -12.87
C LEU A 160 -27.15 23.76 -11.99
N GLU A 161 -25.93 24.18 -11.61
CA GLU A 161 -25.74 25.42 -10.87
C GLU A 161 -26.13 26.67 -11.68
N ALA A 162 -25.82 26.71 -12.98
CA ALA A 162 -26.29 27.78 -13.86
C ALA A 162 -27.83 27.83 -13.97
N LYS A 163 -28.50 26.67 -14.05
CA LYS A 163 -29.97 26.60 -14.04
C LYS A 163 -30.55 27.03 -12.69
N LYS A 164 -29.98 26.56 -11.58
CA LYS A 164 -30.40 26.91 -10.22
C LYS A 164 -30.30 28.41 -9.98
N THR A 165 -29.18 29.03 -10.36
CA THR A 165 -29.02 30.50 -10.25
C THR A 165 -30.04 31.25 -11.10
N THR A 166 -30.30 30.81 -12.33
CA THR A 166 -31.34 31.39 -13.21
C THR A 166 -32.74 31.28 -12.59
N ILE A 167 -33.11 30.11 -12.08
CA ILE A 167 -34.40 29.86 -11.43
C ILE A 167 -34.54 30.71 -10.17
N MET A 168 -33.49 30.83 -9.35
CA MET A 168 -33.51 31.70 -8.17
C MET A 168 -33.76 33.17 -8.53
N VAL A 169 -33.13 33.67 -9.60
CA VAL A 169 -33.36 35.03 -10.09
C VAL A 169 -34.82 35.20 -10.54
N HIS A 170 -35.36 34.26 -11.30
CA HIS A 170 -36.74 34.29 -11.75
C HIS A 170 -37.74 34.23 -10.58
N MET A 171 -37.49 33.35 -9.61
CA MET A 171 -38.31 33.21 -8.40
C MET A 171 -38.33 34.51 -7.59
N ARG A 172 -37.18 35.20 -7.44
CA ARG A 172 -37.14 36.52 -6.79
C ARG A 172 -37.98 37.54 -7.55
N LYS A 173 -37.87 37.58 -8.89
CA LYS A 173 -38.66 38.49 -9.72
C LYS A 173 -40.17 38.27 -9.55
N VAL A 174 -40.62 37.02 -9.68
CA VAL A 174 -42.03 36.65 -9.50
C VAL A 174 -42.52 37.00 -8.10
N THR A 175 -41.69 36.80 -7.07
CA THR A 175 -42.03 37.17 -5.70
C THR A 175 -42.25 38.68 -5.54
N VAL A 176 -41.40 39.50 -6.18
CA VAL A 176 -41.57 40.96 -6.22
C VAL A 176 -42.86 41.34 -6.94
N ASP A 177 -43.11 40.76 -8.13
CA ASP A 177 -44.31 41.03 -8.92
C ASP A 177 -45.59 40.68 -8.16
N VAL A 178 -45.62 39.53 -7.47
CA VAL A 178 -46.73 39.11 -6.62
C VAL A 178 -46.96 40.10 -5.47
N ASN A 179 -45.90 40.61 -4.83
CA ASN A 179 -46.04 41.60 -3.76
C ASN A 179 -46.58 42.94 -4.27
N VAL A 180 -46.13 43.39 -5.44
CA VAL A 180 -46.66 44.58 -6.11
C VAL A 180 -48.14 44.41 -6.44
N GLN A 181 -48.52 43.27 -7.04
CA GLN A 181 -49.92 42.97 -7.37
C GLN A 181 -50.81 42.88 -6.12
N LYS A 182 -50.34 42.24 -5.05
CA LYS A 182 -51.05 42.23 -3.75
C LYS A 182 -51.29 43.65 -3.23
N GLY A 183 -50.30 44.52 -3.33
CA GLY A 183 -50.43 45.94 -2.99
C GLY A 183 -51.50 46.66 -3.82
N LEU A 184 -51.49 46.45 -5.14
CA LEU A 184 -52.49 47.02 -6.06
C LEU A 184 -53.91 46.51 -5.76
N ILE A 185 -54.09 45.21 -5.58
CA ILE A 185 -55.39 44.61 -5.24
C ILE A 185 -55.89 45.17 -3.91
N SER A 186 -55.04 45.25 -2.88
CA SER A 186 -55.42 45.86 -1.60
C SER A 186 -55.84 47.33 -1.75
N GLY A 187 -55.17 48.09 -2.63
CA GLY A 187 -55.55 49.45 -2.98
C GLY A 187 -56.92 49.54 -3.67
N LEU A 188 -57.17 48.69 -4.67
CA LEU A 188 -58.45 48.63 -5.39
C LEU A 188 -59.60 48.22 -4.46
N VAL A 189 -59.38 47.24 -3.57
CA VAL A 189 -60.38 46.84 -2.56
C VAL A 189 -60.79 48.03 -1.70
N LYS A 190 -59.82 48.83 -1.20
CA LYS A 190 -60.13 50.06 -0.44
C LYS A 190 -60.90 51.10 -1.25
N GLN A 191 -60.58 51.25 -2.54
CA GLN A 191 -61.32 52.18 -3.42
C GLN A 191 -62.77 51.71 -3.65
N ILE A 192 -62.98 50.40 -3.82
CA ILE A 192 -64.32 49.80 -3.95
C ILE A 192 -65.11 50.00 -2.65
N GLU A 193 -64.52 49.70 -1.49
CA GLU A 193 -65.16 49.92 -0.18
C GLU A 193 -65.56 51.40 0.02
N ASN A 194 -64.72 52.34 -0.44
CA ASN A 194 -65.05 53.76 -0.39
C ASN A 194 -66.19 54.13 -1.35
N ALA A 195 -66.17 53.61 -2.57
CA ALA A 195 -67.24 53.83 -3.54
C ALA A 195 -68.58 53.25 -3.04
N ASP A 196 -68.56 52.08 -2.42
CA ASP A 196 -69.74 51.42 -1.85
C ASP A 196 -70.34 52.24 -0.69
N LYS A 197 -69.49 52.81 0.19
CA LYS A 197 -69.94 53.76 1.23
C LYS A 197 -70.59 55.00 0.62
N VAL A 198 -70.01 55.58 -0.42
CA VAL A 198 -70.57 56.75 -1.12
C VAL A 198 -71.90 56.41 -1.78
N LEU A 199 -71.99 55.26 -2.46
CA LEU A 199 -73.24 54.79 -3.08
C LEU A 199 -74.32 54.54 -2.03
N THR A 200 -74.00 53.89 -0.92
CA THR A 200 -74.92 53.68 0.21
C THR A 200 -75.41 55.03 0.75
N GLN A 201 -74.52 56.01 0.90
CA GLN A 201 -74.91 57.36 1.33
C GLN A 201 -75.85 58.03 0.32
N ILE A 202 -75.57 57.93 -0.98
CA ILE A 202 -76.47 58.45 -2.02
C ILE A 202 -77.83 57.75 -1.96
N GLN A 203 -77.84 56.43 -1.79
CA GLN A 203 -79.07 55.63 -1.77
C GLN A 203 -79.93 55.95 -0.55
N THR A 204 -79.32 56.13 0.63
CA THR A 204 -80.04 56.63 1.83
C THR A 204 -80.57 58.04 1.63
N ASN A 205 -79.81 58.94 0.98
CA ASN A 205 -80.28 60.28 0.65
C ASN A 205 -81.48 60.22 -0.31
N ILE A 206 -81.43 59.39 -1.36
CA ILE A 206 -82.53 59.18 -2.31
C ILE A 206 -83.76 58.65 -1.56
N GLN A 207 -83.63 57.59 -0.77
CA GLN A 207 -84.74 57.04 0.03
C GLN A 207 -85.34 58.07 0.97
N SER A 208 -84.51 58.92 1.60
CA SER A 208 -84.98 60.00 2.46
C SER A 208 -85.73 61.08 1.68
N THR A 209 -85.32 61.40 0.45
CA THR A 209 -86.02 62.35 -0.42
C THR A 209 -87.30 61.75 -0.99
N GLU A 210 -87.32 60.48 -1.37
CA GLU A 210 -88.53 59.76 -1.81
C GLU A 210 -89.56 59.69 -0.68
N ALA A 211 -89.12 59.42 0.56
CA ALA A 211 -89.98 59.44 1.74
C ALA A 211 -90.58 60.84 2.01
N ARG A 212 -89.84 61.92 1.70
CA ARG A 212 -90.35 63.30 1.80
C ARG A 212 -91.32 63.67 0.67
N LEU A 213 -91.17 63.09 -0.52
CA LEU A 213 -92.03 63.34 -1.68
C LEU A 213 -93.31 62.48 -1.69
N ARG A 214 -93.34 61.37 -0.94
CA ARG A 214 -94.58 60.67 -0.61
C ARG A 214 -95.42 61.53 0.35
N LEU A 215 -96.22 62.43 -0.23
CA LEU A 215 -97.32 63.06 0.50
C LEU A 215 -98.22 61.97 1.10
N PRO A 216 -98.63 62.09 2.38
CA PRO A 216 -99.71 61.25 2.87
C PRO A 216 -100.94 61.55 2.00
N VAL A 217 -101.48 60.52 1.35
CA VAL A 217 -102.86 60.58 0.88
C VAL A 217 -103.68 60.78 2.14
N GLU A 218 -104.16 62.01 2.37
CA GLU A 218 -105.16 62.28 3.38
C GLU A 218 -106.34 61.34 3.08
N ALA A 219 -106.49 60.32 3.92
CA ALA A 219 -107.72 59.59 4.05
C ALA A 219 -108.78 60.59 4.49
N ASP A 220 -109.60 61.00 3.54
CA ASP A 220 -110.75 61.85 3.74
C ASP A 220 -111.63 61.25 4.85
N LYS A 221 -111.77 61.99 5.95
CA LYS A 221 -112.61 61.61 7.08
C LYS A 221 -114.07 61.73 6.62
N PRO A 222 -114.92 60.69 6.77
CA PRO A 222 -116.35 60.86 6.52
C PRO A 222 -116.95 61.79 7.58
N ARG A 223 -117.55 62.89 7.14
CA ARG A 223 -118.47 63.69 7.97
C ARG A 223 -119.82 62.96 8.01
N HIS A 224 -120.37 62.82 9.22
CA HIS A 224 -121.79 62.54 9.42
C HIS A 224 -122.65 63.68 8.88
N GLY A 225 -123.76 63.33 8.21
CA GLY A 225 -124.79 64.22 7.68
C GLY A 225 -125.51 63.58 6.52
#